data_AF-A0A6N4T6E2-F1
#
_entry.id   AF-A0A6N4T6E2-F1
#
_cell.length_a   1.000
_cell.length_b   1.000
_cell.length_c   1.000
_cell.angle_alpha   90.00
_cell.angle_beta   90.00
_cell.angle_gamma   90.00
#
_symmetry.space_group_name_H-M   'P 1'
#
loop_
_entity.id
_entity.type
_entity.pdbx_description
1 polymer ?
#
loop_
_entity_poly.entity_id
_entity_poly.type
_entity_poly.pdbx_seq_one_letter_code
_entity_poly.pdbx_strand_id
1 'polypeptide(L)'
;MVSHNESRYGTAFTVSIEAKQGVTTGVSAADRVTTILTAIAADAKAEDLARPGHVFPLRAAPGGVLSRRGHTEGSVDLAIMAGLSPAAVLCELMNPDGSMAKGAQIIEYAVTHDIVILTIDELAAYRALSTTALS
;
A
#
# COMPACT_ATOMS: atom_id res chain seq x y z
N MET A 1 -6.22 -8.30 -11.27
CA MET A 1 -6.74 -9.66 -10.99
C MET A 1 -7.80 -10.08 -12.00
N VAL A 2 -8.73 -9.19 -12.36
CA VAL A 2 -9.78 -9.41 -13.37
C VAL A 2 -9.75 -8.30 -14.43
N SER A 3 -10.33 -8.54 -15.60
CA SER A 3 -10.40 -7.55 -16.70
C SER A 3 -11.36 -6.39 -16.42
N HIS A 4 -12.45 -6.65 -15.69
CA HIS A 4 -13.46 -5.64 -15.32
C HIS A 4 -13.63 -5.60 -13.80
N ASN A 5 -13.32 -4.44 -13.20
CA ASN A 5 -13.36 -4.24 -11.76
C ASN A 5 -14.71 -3.64 -11.33
N GLU A 6 -15.54 -4.45 -10.68
CA GLU A 6 -16.86 -4.05 -10.16
C GLU A 6 -16.83 -3.77 -8.64
N SER A 7 -15.64 -3.71 -8.02
CA SER A 7 -15.53 -3.41 -6.60
C SER A 7 -16.00 -1.99 -6.29
N ARG A 8 -16.71 -1.83 -5.17
CA ARG A 8 -17.29 -0.55 -4.72
C ARG A 8 -16.31 0.64 -4.76
N TYR A 9 -15.03 0.39 -4.45
CA TYR A 9 -14.00 1.42 -4.37
C TYR A 9 -13.02 1.41 -5.56
N GLY A 10 -13.27 0.56 -6.56
CA GLY A 10 -12.40 0.41 -7.73
C GLY A 10 -10.96 0.04 -7.36
N THR A 11 -10.75 -0.70 -6.26
CA THR A 11 -9.40 -1.00 -5.74
C THR A 11 -8.61 -1.79 -6.78
N ALA A 12 -7.46 -1.25 -7.20
CA ALA A 12 -6.73 -1.71 -8.37
C ALA A 12 -5.80 -2.91 -8.08
N PHE A 13 -6.38 -4.03 -7.65
CA PHE A 13 -5.63 -5.28 -7.42
C PHE A 13 -5.03 -5.83 -8.72
N THR A 14 -3.72 -6.13 -8.69
CA THR A 14 -3.08 -6.94 -9.72
C THR A 14 -3.36 -8.43 -9.50
N VAL A 15 -2.77 -9.32 -10.28
CA VAL A 15 -2.66 -10.73 -9.87
C VAL A 15 -1.79 -10.80 -8.61
N SER A 16 -2.10 -11.70 -7.68
CA SER A 16 -1.26 -11.90 -6.49
C SER A 16 0.07 -12.53 -6.88
N ILE A 17 1.09 -12.29 -6.06
CA ILE A 17 2.48 -12.64 -6.35
C ILE A 17 3.15 -13.36 -5.18
N GLU A 18 4.17 -14.13 -5.49
CA GLU A 18 5.12 -14.74 -4.55
C GLU A 18 6.53 -14.63 -5.13
N ALA A 19 7.57 -14.44 -4.32
CA ALA A 19 8.94 -14.60 -4.77
C ALA A 19 9.17 -16.05 -5.20
N LYS A 20 9.96 -16.27 -6.26
CA LYS A 20 10.34 -17.63 -6.67
C LYS A 20 11.45 -18.25 -5.83
N GLN A 21 12.19 -17.42 -5.09
CA GLN A 21 13.37 -17.83 -4.32
C GLN A 21 13.29 -17.25 -2.92
N GLY A 22 13.89 -17.93 -1.94
CA GLY A 22 13.96 -17.44 -0.56
C GLY A 22 12.63 -17.50 0.22
N VAL A 23 11.66 -18.25 -0.29
CA VAL A 23 10.35 -18.49 0.35
C VAL A 23 10.05 -19.98 0.41
N THR A 24 9.09 -20.35 1.25
CA THR A 24 8.57 -21.71 1.39
C THR A 24 7.14 -21.79 0.88
N THR A 25 6.17 -21.50 1.75
CA THR A 25 4.75 -21.48 1.42
C THR A 25 4.26 -20.10 1.02
N GLY A 26 5.04 -19.05 1.26
CA GLY A 26 4.69 -17.67 0.91
C GLY A 26 3.91 -16.90 1.99
N VAL A 27 3.23 -17.62 2.89
CA VAL A 27 2.28 -16.99 3.81
C VAL A 27 2.93 -16.45 5.08
N SER A 28 4.13 -16.91 5.43
CA SER A 28 4.85 -16.50 6.64
C SER A 28 5.19 -15.00 6.57
N ALA A 29 5.38 -14.35 7.72
CA ALA A 29 5.79 -12.95 7.74
C ALA A 29 7.12 -12.73 6.99
N ALA A 30 8.08 -13.64 7.18
CA ALA A 30 9.36 -13.60 6.47
C ALA A 30 9.19 -13.79 4.95
N ASP A 31 8.36 -14.76 4.55
CA ASP A 31 8.14 -15.06 3.13
C ASP A 31 7.45 -13.88 2.41
N ARG A 32 6.43 -13.27 3.04
CA ARG A 32 5.77 -12.08 2.50
C ARG A 32 6.74 -10.91 2.35
N VAL A 33 7.60 -10.68 3.34
CA VAL A 33 8.64 -9.64 3.29
C VAL A 33 9.62 -9.93 2.15
N THR A 34 10.09 -11.18 1.99
CA THR A 34 10.92 -11.58 0.86
C THR A 34 10.24 -11.28 -0.47
N THR A 35 8.97 -11.66 -0.63
CA THR A 35 8.17 -11.37 -1.83
C THR A 35 8.04 -9.87 -2.10
N ILE A 36 7.79 -9.05 -1.07
CA ILE A 36 7.71 -7.59 -1.20
C ILE A 36 9.05 -7.02 -1.66
N LEU A 37 10.16 -7.40 -1.01
CA LEU A 37 11.50 -6.92 -1.34
C LEU A 37 11.90 -7.32 -2.76
N THR A 38 11.61 -8.56 -3.18
CA THR A 38 11.82 -9.01 -4.57
C THR A 38 11.01 -8.16 -5.56
N ALA A 39 9.76 -7.83 -5.24
CA ALA A 39 8.89 -7.08 -6.14
C ALA A 39 9.27 -5.60 -6.31
N ILE A 40 9.92 -5.00 -5.30
CA ILE A 40 10.32 -3.58 -5.31
C ILE A 40 11.81 -3.37 -5.63
N ALA A 41 12.57 -4.43 -5.88
CA ALA A 41 13.98 -4.32 -6.24
C ALA A 41 14.15 -3.50 -7.53
N ALA A 42 15.21 -2.69 -7.60
CA ALA A 42 15.42 -1.76 -8.71
C ALA A 42 15.57 -2.47 -10.07
N ASP A 43 16.06 -3.71 -10.05
CA ASP A 43 16.28 -4.58 -11.21
C ASP A 43 15.27 -5.74 -11.28
N ALA A 44 14.17 -5.68 -10.51
CA ALA A 44 13.15 -6.71 -10.47
C ALA A 44 12.59 -7.02 -11.87
N LYS A 45 12.51 -8.30 -12.19
CA LYS A 45 11.96 -8.80 -13.45
C LYS A 45 10.69 -9.60 -13.22
N ALA A 46 9.91 -9.76 -14.29
CA ALA A 46 8.68 -10.54 -14.22
C ALA A 46 8.97 -11.99 -13.81
N GLU A 47 10.13 -12.53 -14.18
CA GLU A 47 10.53 -13.91 -13.91
C GLU A 47 10.88 -14.17 -12.45
N ASP A 48 11.15 -13.14 -11.65
CA ASP A 48 11.51 -13.29 -10.23
C ASP A 48 10.30 -13.62 -9.34
N LEU A 49 9.09 -13.40 -9.89
CA LEU A 49 7.82 -13.57 -9.19
C LEU A 49 6.96 -14.68 -9.82
N ALA A 50 6.44 -15.57 -8.98
CA ALA A 50 5.37 -16.49 -9.31
C ALA A 50 4.00 -15.80 -9.18
N ARG A 51 2.99 -16.32 -9.91
CA ARG A 51 1.58 -15.95 -9.80
C ARG A 51 0.72 -17.22 -9.87
N PRO A 52 -0.28 -17.43 -8.99
CA PRO A 52 -0.66 -16.57 -7.85
C PRO A 52 0.34 -16.67 -6.67
N GLY A 53 0.10 -15.87 -5.62
CA GLY A 53 0.80 -15.93 -4.34
C GLY A 53 0.04 -15.23 -3.20
N HIS A 54 0.72 -14.93 -2.10
CA HIS A 54 0.12 -14.38 -0.87
C HIS A 54 0.35 -12.88 -0.65
N VAL A 55 1.07 -12.21 -1.56
CA VAL A 55 1.17 -10.75 -1.59
C VAL A 55 0.27 -10.20 -2.69
N PHE A 56 -0.45 -9.12 -2.40
CA PHE A 56 -1.51 -8.57 -3.26
C PHE A 56 -1.15 -7.14 -3.71
N PRO A 57 -0.43 -6.97 -4.83
CA PRO A 57 -0.05 -5.64 -5.28
C PRO A 57 -1.27 -4.82 -5.71
N LEU A 58 -1.19 -3.53 -5.42
CA LEU A 58 -2.17 -2.52 -5.81
C LEU A 58 -1.47 -1.48 -6.70
N ARG A 59 -2.11 -1.11 -7.81
CA ARG A 59 -1.58 -0.05 -8.68
C ARG A 59 -2.15 1.31 -8.28
N ALA A 60 -1.31 2.19 -7.75
CA ALA A 60 -1.67 3.58 -7.50
C ALA A 60 -2.01 4.30 -8.81
N ALA A 61 -3.02 5.17 -8.78
CA ALA A 61 -3.36 6.02 -9.90
C ALA A 61 -2.26 7.06 -10.19
N PRO A 62 -1.95 7.36 -11.47
CA PRO A 62 -1.11 8.50 -11.81
C PRO A 62 -1.66 9.79 -11.19
N GLY A 63 -0.77 10.61 -10.61
CA GLY A 63 -1.15 11.81 -9.86
C GLY A 63 -1.46 11.57 -8.36
N GLY A 64 -1.49 10.31 -7.90
CA GLY A 64 -1.61 9.96 -6.48
C GLY A 64 -2.92 10.45 -5.88
N VAL A 65 -2.88 10.94 -4.64
CA VAL A 65 -4.10 11.33 -3.91
C VAL A 65 -4.86 12.46 -4.60
N LEU A 66 -4.20 13.28 -5.42
CA LEU A 66 -4.84 14.34 -6.21
C LEU A 66 -5.77 13.79 -7.30
N SER A 67 -5.51 12.59 -7.80
CA SER A 67 -6.35 11.91 -8.79
C SER A 67 -7.37 10.96 -8.16
N ARG A 68 -6.96 10.21 -7.12
CA ARG A 68 -7.83 9.26 -6.40
C ARG A 68 -7.55 9.33 -4.90
N ARG A 69 -8.58 9.66 -4.11
CA ARG A 69 -8.52 9.71 -2.64
C ARG A 69 -8.55 8.31 -2.02
N GLY A 70 -7.51 7.51 -2.22
CA GLY A 70 -7.41 6.14 -1.71
C GLY A 70 -6.15 5.91 -0.88
N HIS A 71 -6.17 4.90 0.00
CA HIS A 71 -4.99 4.47 0.76
C HIS A 71 -3.86 3.99 -0.15
N THR A 72 -4.17 3.38 -1.29
CA THR A 72 -3.16 2.99 -2.29
C THR A 72 -2.32 4.18 -2.74
N GLU A 73 -2.98 5.26 -3.14
CA GLU A 73 -2.31 6.48 -3.57
C GLU A 73 -1.61 7.19 -2.41
N GLY A 74 -2.26 7.28 -1.25
CA GLY A 74 -1.69 7.92 -0.06
C GLY A 74 -0.39 7.28 0.39
N SER A 75 -0.35 5.94 0.44
CA SER A 75 0.85 5.22 0.85
C SER A 75 2.02 5.41 -0.12
N VAL A 76 1.76 5.44 -1.43
CA VAL A 76 2.80 5.70 -2.44
C VAL A 76 3.28 7.14 -2.40
N ASP A 77 2.37 8.11 -2.26
CA ASP A 77 2.71 9.52 -2.15
C ASP A 77 3.57 9.82 -0.91
N LEU A 78 3.25 9.21 0.24
CA LEU A 78 4.06 9.34 1.45
C LEU A 78 5.49 8.83 1.24
N ALA A 79 5.66 7.67 0.59
CA ALA A 79 6.98 7.12 0.29
C ALA A 79 7.78 8.05 -0.63
N ILE A 80 7.14 8.61 -1.66
CA ILE A 80 7.76 9.59 -2.58
C ILE A 80 8.15 10.87 -1.84
N MET A 81 7.26 11.42 -1.01
CA MET A 81 7.51 12.63 -0.23
C MET A 81 8.64 12.45 0.79
N ALA A 82 8.87 11.23 1.27
CA ALA A 82 10.00 10.87 2.13
C ALA A 82 11.32 10.66 1.36
N GLY A 83 11.33 10.77 0.02
CA GLY A 83 12.51 10.52 -0.81
C GLY A 83 12.85 9.03 -0.97
N LEU A 84 11.88 8.14 -0.73
CA LEU A 84 12.04 6.68 -0.85
C LEU A 84 11.51 6.18 -2.20
N SER A 85 11.73 4.89 -2.49
CA SER A 85 11.13 4.21 -3.63
C SER A 85 9.60 4.37 -3.61
N PRO A 86 8.93 4.52 -4.77
CA PRO A 86 7.48 4.76 -4.87
C PRO A 86 6.65 3.49 -4.62
N ALA A 87 6.87 2.85 -3.47
CA ALA A 87 6.21 1.62 -3.05
C ALA A 87 6.00 1.63 -1.53
N ALA A 88 4.90 1.04 -1.08
CA ALA A 88 4.55 0.95 0.32
C ALA A 88 3.75 -0.32 0.61
N VAL A 89 3.80 -0.78 1.85
CA VAL A 89 2.99 -1.88 2.37
C VAL A 89 1.87 -1.28 3.20
N LEU A 90 0.64 -1.76 3.01
CA LEU A 90 -0.52 -1.33 3.79
C LEU A 90 -1.37 -2.53 4.18
N CYS A 91 -2.07 -2.40 5.30
CA CYS A 91 -3.07 -3.34 5.77
C CYS A 91 -4.07 -2.58 6.65
N GLU A 92 -5.34 -2.90 6.55
CA GLU A 92 -6.39 -2.29 7.35
C GLU A 92 -6.32 -2.76 8.81
N LEU A 93 -6.52 -1.83 9.75
CA LEU A 93 -6.54 -2.14 11.16
C LEU A 93 -7.88 -2.77 11.57
N MET A 94 -7.81 -3.93 12.21
CA MET A 94 -8.98 -4.69 12.68
C MET A 94 -8.92 -4.87 14.19
N ASN A 95 -10.08 -4.84 14.84
CA ASN A 95 -10.24 -5.18 16.25
C ASN A 95 -10.16 -6.71 16.43
N PRO A 96 -9.86 -7.22 17.65
CA PRO A 96 -9.80 -8.66 17.92
C PRO A 96 -11.09 -9.43 17.64
N ASP A 97 -12.24 -8.75 17.64
CA ASP A 97 -13.56 -9.33 17.31
C ASP A 97 -13.84 -9.44 15.79
N GLY A 98 -12.88 -9.01 14.96
CA GLY A 98 -12.99 -9.02 13.50
C GLY A 98 -13.67 -7.79 12.90
N SER A 99 -14.12 -6.83 13.71
CA SER A 99 -14.64 -5.55 13.21
C SER A 99 -13.51 -4.61 12.77
N MET A 100 -13.81 -3.65 11.88
CA MET A 100 -12.84 -2.63 11.49
C MET A 100 -12.63 -1.61 12.62
N ALA A 101 -11.38 -1.27 12.93
CA ALA A 101 -11.07 -0.24 13.91
C ALA A 101 -11.49 1.15 13.40
N LYS A 102 -12.03 2.00 14.29
CA LYS A 102 -12.51 3.36 13.94
C LYS A 102 -12.22 4.38 15.04
N GLY A 103 -12.05 5.64 14.64
CA GLY A 103 -12.02 6.79 15.54
C GLY A 103 -11.08 6.61 16.74
N ALA A 104 -11.63 6.59 17.95
CA ALA A 104 -10.87 6.42 19.19
C ALA A 104 -10.00 5.15 19.22
N GLN A 105 -10.44 4.05 18.61
CA GLN A 105 -9.68 2.80 18.55
C GLN A 105 -8.37 2.95 17.75
N ILE A 106 -8.42 3.70 16.65
CA ILE A 106 -7.23 4.01 15.84
C ILE A 106 -6.28 4.91 16.63
N ILE A 107 -6.82 5.91 17.34
CA ILE A 107 -6.04 6.82 18.18
C ILE A 107 -5.32 6.05 19.29
N GLU A 108 -6.01 5.17 19.99
CA GLU A 108 -5.44 4.34 21.05
C GLU A 108 -4.34 3.41 20.52
N TYR A 109 -4.58 2.74 19.38
CA TYR A 109 -3.58 1.90 18.73
C TYR A 109 -2.33 2.70 18.34
N ALA A 110 -2.52 3.88 17.75
CA ALA A 110 -1.44 4.75 17.34
C ALA A 110 -0.59 5.26 18.52
N VAL A 111 -1.22 5.67 19.62
CA VAL A 111 -0.51 6.07 20.85
C VAL A 111 0.27 4.89 21.44
N THR A 112 -0.34 3.71 21.48
CA THR A 112 0.29 2.50 22.04
C THR A 112 1.53 2.06 21.26
N HIS A 113 1.53 2.27 19.94
CA HIS A 113 2.59 1.82 19.04
C HIS A 113 3.48 2.94 18.50
N ASP A 114 3.32 4.18 18.99
CA ASP A 114 4.05 5.37 18.55
C ASP A 114 3.98 5.60 17.02
N ILE A 115 2.74 5.57 16.49
CA ILE A 115 2.45 5.73 15.06
C ILE A 115 1.79 7.08 14.81
N VAL A 116 2.23 7.79 13.77
CA VAL A 116 1.60 9.03 13.32
C VAL A 116 0.27 8.73 12.61
N ILE A 117 -0.77 9.49 12.96
CA ILE A 117 -2.05 9.48 12.26
C ILE A 117 -2.14 10.68 11.33
N LEU A 118 -2.63 10.45 10.12
CA LEU A 118 -3.09 11.48 9.19
C LEU A 118 -4.25 10.96 8.37
N THR A 119 -4.95 11.88 7.70
CA THR A 119 -6.02 11.57 6.75
C THR A 119 -5.56 11.75 5.30
N ILE A 120 -6.23 11.07 4.38
CA ILE A 120 -6.00 11.25 2.93
C ILE A 120 -6.31 12.69 2.49
N ASP A 121 -7.28 13.34 3.14
CA ASP A 121 -7.64 14.74 2.84
C ASP A 121 -6.56 15.72 3.30
N GLU A 122 -5.93 15.50 4.45
CA GLU A 122 -4.77 16.29 4.89
C GLU A 122 -3.59 16.13 3.93
N LEU A 123 -3.26 14.88 3.55
CA LEU A 123 -2.19 14.60 2.60
C LEU A 123 -2.46 15.26 1.24
N ALA A 124 -3.70 15.19 0.79
CA ALA A 124 -4.15 15.84 -0.43
C ALA A 124 -4.01 17.36 -0.39
N ALA A 125 -4.45 18.00 0.69
CA ALA A 125 -4.32 19.43 0.89
C ALA A 125 -2.85 19.84 0.88
N TYR A 126 -1.99 19.08 1.57
CA TYR A 126 -0.54 19.31 1.59
C TYR A 126 0.09 19.22 0.18
N ARG A 127 -0.26 18.18 -0.59
CA ARG A 127 0.24 18.01 -1.97
C ARG A 127 -0.24 19.09 -2.92
N ALA A 128 -1.47 19.59 -2.75
CA ALA A 128 -2.00 20.67 -3.57
C ALA A 128 -1.21 21.97 -3.38
N LEU A 129 -0.91 22.35 -2.13
CA LEU A 129 -0.10 23.53 -1.81
C LEU A 129 1.31 23.45 -2.40
N SER A 130 1.93 22.27 -2.32
CA SER A 130 3.28 22.04 -2.82
C SER A 130 3.37 22.08 -4.34
N THR A 131 2.29 21.71 -5.05
CA THR A 131 2.24 21.75 -6.52
C THR A 131 2.09 23.19 -7.03
N THR A 132 1.31 24.03 -6.36
CA THR A 132 1.10 25.44 -6.74
C THR A 132 2.34 26.31 -6.55
N ALA A 133 3.26 25.93 -5.66
CA ALA A 133 4.51 26.67 -5.43
C ALA A 133 5.58 26.44 -6.52
N LEU A 134 5.35 25.49 -7.45
CA LEU A 134 6.28 25.12 -8.53
C LEU A 134 5.78 25.55 -9.92
N SER A 135 4.70 26.32 -9.99
CA SER A 135 4.12 26.93 -11.20
C SER A 135 4.16 28.44 -11.12
#